data_AF-B4I101-F1
#
_entry.id   AF-B4I101-F1
#
_cell.length_a   1.000
_cell.length_b   1.000
_cell.length_c   1.000
_cell.angle_alpha   90.00
_cell.angle_beta   90.00
_cell.angle_gamma   90.00
#
_symmetry.space_group_name_H-M   'P 1'
#
loop_
_entity.id
_entity.type
_entity.pdbx_description
1 polymer ?
#
loop_
_entity_poly.entity_id
_entity_poly.type
_entity_poly.pdbx_seq_one_letter_code
_entity_poly.pdbx_strand_id
1 'polypeptide(L)' 'MILLEYEKQTFLDLVEADVLLVCAKGLSYDRVVIRILKAYSDSGNLVLVINSSDWEEQYYKSKIEPKYLHEVASTATER' A
#
# COMPACT_ATOMS: atom_id res chain seq x y z
N MET A 1 -9.61 -5.03 -11.16
CA MET A 1 -9.13 -3.97 -12.07
C MET A 1 -7.71 -4.32 -12.50
N ILE A 2 -7.40 -4.18 -13.79
CA ILE A 2 -6.11 -4.52 -14.38
C ILE A 2 -5.21 -3.27 -14.31
N LEU A 3 -3.93 -3.44 -13.95
CA LEU A 3 -2.95 -2.35 -13.96
C LEU A 3 -2.66 -1.91 -15.41
N LEU A 4 -2.45 -0.61 -15.61
CA LEU A 4 -1.92 -0.07 -16.87
C LEU A 4 -0.47 -0.55 -17.08
N GLU A 5 0.02 -0.47 -18.32
CA GLU A 5 1.34 -1.04 -18.64
C GLU A 5 2.48 -0.42 -17.82
N TYR A 6 2.47 0.91 -17.64
CA TYR A 6 3.45 1.57 -16.79
C TYR A 6 3.34 1.14 -15.33
N GLU A 7 2.11 0.97 -14.82
CA GLU A 7 1.87 0.55 -13.43
C GLU A 7 2.35 -0.89 -13.19
N LYS A 8 2.22 -1.77 -14.19
CA LYS A 8 2.77 -3.13 -14.13
C LYS A 8 4.27 -3.11 -14.03
N GLN A 9 4.94 -2.31 -14.88
CA GLN A 9 6.39 -2.21 -14.84
C GLN A 9 6.85 -1.66 -13.49
N THR A 10 6.24 -0.58 -13.00
CA THR A 10 6.52 -0.05 -11.67
C THR A 10 6.30 -1.09 -10.58
N PHE A 11 5.22 -1.87 -10.64
CA PHE A 11 4.98 -2.94 -9.67
C PHE A 11 6.09 -4.01 -9.69
N LEU A 12 6.53 -4.45 -10.87
CA LEU A 12 7.60 -5.43 -11.01
C LEU A 12 8.92 -4.90 -10.44
N ASP A 13 9.28 -3.66 -10.79
CA ASP A 13 10.50 -3.01 -10.30
C ASP A 13 10.50 -2.89 -8.76
N LEU A 14 9.35 -2.57 -8.15
CA LEU A 14 9.18 -2.47 -6.69
C LEU A 14 9.25 -3.82 -5.95
N VAL A 15 8.95 -4.93 -6.63
CA VAL A 15 9.00 -6.28 -6.03
C VAL A 15 10.41 -6.87 -6.16
N GLU A 16 11.13 -6.54 -7.22
CA GLU A 16 12.46 -7.09 -7.50
C GLU A 16 13.56 -6.50 -6.60
N ALA A 17 13.43 -5.24 -6.18
CA ALA A 17 14.45 -4.54 -5.41
C ALA A 17 13.87 -3.53 -4.41
N ASP A 18 14.71 -3.08 -3.47
CA ASP A 18 14.41 -1.93 -2.61
C ASP A 18 14.47 -0.64 -3.43
N VAL A 19 13.36 0.10 -3.49
CA VAL A 19 13.19 1.22 -4.43
C VAL A 19 12.55 2.44 -3.76
N LEU A 20 13.02 3.64 -4.16
CA LEU A 20 12.32 4.91 -3.95
C LEU A 20 11.62 5.32 -5.25
N LEU A 21 10.29 5.35 -5.24
CA LEU A 21 9.48 5.76 -6.39
C LEU A 21 9.16 7.26 -6.33
N VAL A 22 9.50 7.99 -7.39
CA VAL A 22 9.14 9.40 -7.57
C VAL A 22 8.12 9.52 -8.70
N CYS A 23 6.91 9.95 -8.35
CA CYS A 23 5.80 10.11 -9.30
C CYS A 23 5.48 11.58 -9.54
N ALA A 24 5.13 11.93 -10.78
CA ALA A 24 4.57 13.24 -11.09
C ALA A 24 3.16 13.39 -10.50
N LYS A 25 2.81 14.60 -10.09
CA LYS A 25 1.45 14.91 -9.62
C LYS A 25 0.42 14.56 -10.70
N GLY A 26 -0.60 13.80 -10.33
CA GLY A 26 -1.65 13.34 -11.25
C GLY A 26 -1.41 11.94 -11.83
N LEU A 27 -0.21 11.36 -11.65
CA LEU A 27 0.03 9.95 -11.92
C LEU A 27 -0.43 9.14 -10.70
N SER A 28 -1.42 8.27 -10.88
CA SER A 28 -1.92 7.41 -9.80
C SER A 28 -0.88 6.37 -9.40
N TYR A 29 -0.36 6.47 -8.17
CA TYR A 29 0.52 5.48 -7.56
C TYR A 29 -0.24 4.52 -6.61
N ASP A 30 -1.43 4.93 -6.18
CA ASP A 30 -2.26 4.22 -5.20
C ASP A 30 -2.61 2.79 -5.65
N ARG A 31 -2.83 2.60 -6.96
CA ARG A 31 -3.16 1.29 -7.54
C ARG A 31 -1.99 0.31 -7.45
N VAL A 32 -0.77 0.81 -7.62
CA VAL A 32 0.47 0.03 -7.48
C VAL A 32 0.68 -0.33 -6.02
N VAL A 33 0.51 0.63 -5.10
CA VAL A 33 0.62 0.40 -3.65
C VAL A 33 -0.37 -0.68 -3.19
N ILE A 34 -1.63 -0.61 -3.59
CA ILE A 34 -2.62 -1.66 -3.24
C ILE A 34 -2.18 -3.04 -3.75
N ARG A 35 -1.57 -3.11 -4.93
CA ARG A 35 -1.08 -4.38 -5.48
C ARG A 35 0.09 -4.93 -4.67
N ILE A 36 1.02 -4.08 -4.24
CA ILE A 36 2.11 -4.45 -3.33
C ILE A 36 1.52 -4.95 -2.01
N LEU A 37 0.62 -4.19 -1.38
CA LEU A 37 -0.02 -4.60 -0.13
C LEU A 37 -0.69 -5.97 -0.26
N LYS A 38 -1.41 -6.21 -1.36
CA LYS A 38 -2.02 -7.52 -1.64
C LYS A 38 -1.01 -8.64 -1.87
N ALA A 39 0.09 -8.37 -2.55
CA ALA A 39 1.12 -9.37 -2.82
C ALA A 39 1.81 -9.83 -1.52
N TYR A 40 1.98 -8.93 -0.55
CA TYR A 40 2.58 -9.23 0.75
C TYR A 40 1.57 -9.50 1.87
N SER A 41 0.25 -9.44 1.59
CA SER A 41 -0.81 -9.79 2.55
C SER A 41 -0.91 -11.31 2.71
N ASP A 42 0.03 -11.90 3.43
CA ASP A 42 0.01 -13.30 3.83
C ASP A 42 0.33 -13.44 5.33
N SER A 43 -0.10 -14.55 5.94
CA SER A 43 0.12 -14.85 7.35
C SER A 43 1.59 -14.89 7.79
N GLY A 44 2.53 -15.11 6.86
CA GLY A 44 3.96 -15.11 7.16
C GLY A 44 4.63 -13.73 7.10
N ASN A 45 3.93 -12.69 6.65
CA ASN A 45 4.51 -11.38 6.38
C ASN A 45 3.93 -10.30 7.31
N LEU A 46 4.80 -9.41 7.77
CA LEU A 46 4.42 -8.15 8.42
C LEU A 46 4.69 -6.99 7.47
N VAL A 47 3.66 -6.22 7.13
CA VAL A 47 3.76 -5.02 6.30
C VAL A 47 3.36 -3.82 7.13
N LEU A 48 4.21 -2.80 7.14
CA LEU A 48 3.96 -1.53 7.84
C LEU A 48 3.83 -0.41 6.80
N VAL A 49 2.70 0.28 6.84
CA VAL A 49 2.49 1.51 6.06
C VAL A 49 2.66 2.68 7.02
N ILE A 50 3.62 3.56 6.72
CA ILE A 50 3.95 4.73 7.53
C ILE A 50 3.56 6.01 6.80
N ASN A 51 3.30 7.07 7.56
CA ASN A 51 3.02 8.40 7.04
C ASN A 51 1.84 8.44 6.04
N SER A 52 0.80 7.66 6.30
CA SER A 52 -0.47 7.73 5.57
C SER A 52 -1.42 8.71 6.24
N SER A 53 -2.21 9.41 5.43
CA SER A 53 -3.35 10.18 5.91
C SER A 53 -4.52 9.26 6.29
N ASP A 54 -5.47 9.76 7.09
CA ASP A 54 -6.67 9.01 7.49
C ASP A 54 -7.45 8.48 6.27
N TRP A 55 -7.54 9.29 5.21
CA TRP A 55 -8.22 8.88 3.98
C TRP A 55 -7.50 7.73 3.27
N GLU A 56 -6.17 7.78 3.19
CA GLU A 56 -5.36 6.70 2.59
C GLU A 56 -5.49 5.40 3.38
N GLU A 57 -5.44 5.49 4.71
CA GLU A 57 -5.60 4.34 5.58
C GLU A 57 -6.95 3.65 5.35
N GLN A 58 -8.05 4.41 5.37
CA GLN A 58 -9.38 3.88 5.11
C GLN A 58 -9.50 3.30 3.70
N TYR A 59 -8.88 3.95 2.71
CA TYR A 59 -8.86 3.46 1.35
C TYR A 59 -8.12 2.11 1.26
N TYR A 60 -6.93 1.97 1.84
CA TYR A 60 -6.18 0.72 1.84
C TYR A 60 -6.91 -0.39 2.58
N LYS A 61 -7.46 -0.10 3.77
CA LYS A 61 -8.31 -1.01 4.54
C LYS A 61 -9.48 -1.55 3.71
N SER A 62 -10.12 -0.70 2.92
CA SER A 62 -11.23 -1.10 2.04
C SER A 62 -10.83 -2.04 0.89
N LYS A 63 -9.53 -2.17 0.59
CA LYS A 63 -9.03 -2.96 -0.55
C LYS A 63 -8.34 -4.25 -0.14
N ILE A 64 -8.00 -4.43 1.13
CA ILE A 64 -7.32 -5.62 1.68
C ILE A 64 -8.35 -6.54 2.34
N GLU A 65 -8.09 -7.85 2.37
CA GLU A 65 -8.96 -8.79 3.07
C GLU A 65 -8.91 -8.54 4.59
N PRO A 66 -10.06 -8.44 5.29
CA PRO A 66 -10.10 -8.12 6.72
C PRO A 66 -9.28 -9.06 7.60
N LYS A 67 -9.09 -10.32 7.19
CA LYS A 67 -8.33 -11.33 7.95
C LYS A 67 -6.83 -11.01 8.08
N TYR A 68 -6.29 -10.16 7.19
CA TYR A 68 -4.90 -9.71 7.23
C TYR A 68 -4.77 -8.31 7.83
N LEU A 69 -5.87 -7.70 8.25
CA LEU A 69 -5.87 -6.39 8.85
C LEU A 69 -5.76 -6.53 10.38
N HIS A 70 -4.71 -5.93 10.94
CA HIS A 70 -4.57 -5.78 12.38
C HIS A 70 -4.63 -4.30 12.72
N GLU A 71 -5.70 -3.88 13.40
CA GLU A 71 -5.81 -2.53 13.92
C GLU A 71 -5.08 -2.46 15.26
N VAL A 72 -3.98 -1.70 15.29
CA VAL A 72 -3.35 -1.30 16.55
C VAL A 72 -3.99 0.01 16.95
N ALA A 73 -4.45 0.11 18.20
CA ALA A 73 -5.04 1.32 18.74
C ALA A 73 -4.09 2.52 18.53
N SER A 74 -4.55 3.53 17.78
CA SER A 74 -3.86 4.80 17.71
C SER A 74 -3.93 5.45 19.10
N THR A 75 -2.83 5.42 19.83
CA THR A 75 -2.66 6.17 21.08
C THR A 75 -2.32 7.64 20.82
N ALA A 76 -2.54 8.16 19.61
CA ALA A 76 -2.34 9.56 19.27
C ALA A 76 -3.56 10.42 19.67
N THR A 77 -4.03 10.25 20.90
CA THR A 77 -4.81 11.28 21.60
C THR A 77 -3.98 11.71 22.79
N GLU A 78 -2.91 12.47 22.55
CA GLU A 78 -2.24 13.36 23.51
C GLU A 78 -0.96 13.90 22.89
N ARG A 79 -1.04 15.10 22.29
CA ARG A 79 -0.10 16.23 22.46
C ARG A 79 -0.54 17.44 21.64
#